data_AF-F2NJK4-F1
#
_entry.id   AF-F2NJK4-F1
#
_cell.length_a   1.000
_cell.length_b   1.000
_cell.length_c   1.000
_cell.angle_alpha   90.00
_cell.angle_beta   90.00
_cell.angle_gamma   90.00
#
_symmetry.space_group_name_H-M   'P 1'
#
loop_
_entity.id
_entity.type
_entity.pdbx_description
1 polymer ?
#
loop_
_entity_poly.entity_id
_entity_poly.type
_entity_poly.pdbx_seq_one_letter_code
_entity_poly.pdbx_strand_id
1 'polypeptide(L)' 'MEPILDDLLFKVKTIIHGPDADLLKVIVDMLYERHDDDLPLTPEELTDLKEREVAVRQGEYLTVEELDQELGG' A
#
# COMPACT_ATOMS: atom_id res chain seq x y z
N MET A 1 23.10 26.54 -1.37
CA MET A 1 22.52 25.42 -2.14
C MET A 1 23.12 24.15 -1.59
N GLU A 2 22.28 23.19 -1.24
CA GLU A 2 22.70 21.94 -0.62
C GLU A 2 23.24 21.04 -1.74
N PRO A 3 24.57 20.79 -1.80
CA PRO A 3 25.23 20.23 -2.99
C PRO A 3 24.71 18.84 -3.38
N ILE A 4 24.08 18.14 -2.45
CA ILE A 4 23.48 16.83 -2.63
C ILE A 4 22.17 16.91 -3.43
N LEU A 5 21.36 17.94 -3.22
CA LEU A 5 20.08 18.09 -3.91
C LEU A 5 20.27 18.41 -5.39
N ASP A 6 21.25 19.27 -5.70
CA ASP A 6 21.55 19.66 -7.08
C ASP A 6 22.12 18.48 -7.90
N ASP A 7 23.00 17.68 -7.30
CA ASP A 7 23.54 16.46 -7.91
C ASP A 7 22.45 15.40 -8.14
N LEU A 8 21.55 15.22 -7.17
CA LEU A 8 20.41 14.31 -7.31
C LEU A 8 19.48 14.75 -8.45
N LEU A 9 19.12 16.03 -8.49
CA LEU A 9 18.27 16.59 -9.55
C LEU A 9 18.91 16.42 -10.93
N PHE A 10 20.22 16.61 -11.05
CA PHE A 10 20.93 16.40 -12.30
C PHE A 10 20.88 14.93 -12.76
N LYS A 11 21.12 13.98 -11.85
CA LYS A 11 21.06 12.54 -12.15
C LYS A 11 19.65 12.10 -12.55
N VAL A 12 18.64 12.52 -11.80
CA VAL A 12 17.22 12.26 -12.12
C VAL A 12 16.89 12.80 -13.50
N LYS A 13 17.25 14.06 -13.79
CA LYS A 13 17.05 14.66 -15.12
C LYS A 13 17.75 13.89 -16.24
N THR A 14 18.91 13.32 -15.98
CA THR A 14 19.64 12.54 -16.98
C THR A 14 18.92 11.21 -17.26
N ILE A 15 18.41 10.55 -16.22
CA ILE A 15 17.74 9.24 -16.34
C ILE A 15 16.37 9.37 -17.02
N ILE A 16 15.56 10.40 -16.69
CA ILE A 16 14.23 10.60 -17.32
C ILE A 16 14.29 10.87 -18.83
N HIS A 17 15.44 11.34 -19.35
CA HIS A 17 15.66 11.53 -20.79
C HIS A 17 16.43 10.37 -21.44
N GLY A 18 16.74 9.32 -20.67
CA GLY A 18 17.49 8.15 -21.11
C GLY A 18 16.59 6.94 -21.37
N PRO A 19 17.19 5.80 -21.77
CA PRO A 19 16.46 4.55 -22.04
C PRO A 19 15.82 3.94 -20.78
N ASP A 20 16.29 4.32 -19.59
CA ASP A 20 15.84 3.77 -18.29
C ASP A 20 14.75 4.63 -17.62
N ALA A 21 14.14 5.57 -18.35
CA ALA A 21 13.14 6.48 -17.79
C ALA A 21 11.95 5.74 -17.16
N ASP A 22 11.46 4.68 -17.82
CA ASP A 22 10.36 3.86 -17.33
C ASP A 22 10.75 3.10 -16.05
N LEU A 23 12.00 2.65 -15.95
CA LEU A 23 12.51 1.96 -14.76
C LEU A 23 12.56 2.92 -13.55
N LEU A 24 13.00 4.17 -13.77
CA LEU A 24 12.99 5.18 -12.71
C LEU A 24 11.57 5.45 -12.19
N LYS A 25 10.58 5.51 -13.09
CA LYS A 25 9.18 5.67 -12.69
C LYS A 25 8.73 4.52 -11.79
N VAL A 26 8.96 3.28 -12.18
CA VAL A 26 8.60 2.09 -11.37
C VAL A 26 9.26 2.11 -9.98
N ILE A 27 10.52 2.52 -9.90
CA ILE A 27 11.23 2.63 -8.62
C ILE A 27 10.60 3.70 -7.72
N VAL A 28 10.26 4.87 -8.28
CA VAL A 28 9.63 5.96 -7.52
C VAL A 28 8.23 5.54 -7.04
N ASP A 29 7.44 4.93 -7.91
CA ASP A 29 6.09 4.46 -7.59
C ASP A 29 6.14 3.43 -6.45
N MET A 30 7.03 2.43 -6.52
CA MET A 30 7.21 1.43 -5.47
C MET A 30 7.61 2.03 -4.12
N LEU A 31 8.48 3.04 -4.13
CA LEU A 31 8.90 3.71 -2.89
C LEU A 31 7.77 4.59 -2.32
N TYR A 32 6.95 5.18 -3.18
CA TYR A 32 5.80 5.99 -2.77
C TYR A 32 4.68 5.11 -2.20
N GLU A 33 4.31 4.03 -2.89
CA GLU A 33 3.28 3.07 -2.45
C GLU A 33 3.66 2.43 -1.11
N ARG A 34 4.94 2.05 -0.93
CA ARG A 34 5.42 1.51 0.34
C ARG A 34 5.22 2.48 1.51
N HIS A 35 5.28 3.79 1.28
CA HIS A 35 5.06 4.78 2.32
C HIS A 35 3.57 4.94 2.68
N ASP A 36 2.66 4.63 1.76
CA ASP A 36 1.21 4.66 2.02
C ASP A 36 0.71 3.38 2.72
N ASP A 37 1.28 2.22 2.40
CA ASP A 37 0.92 0.93 3.04
C ASP A 37 1.50 0.74 4.46
N ASP A 38 2.54 1.49 4.81
CA ASP A 38 3.19 1.43 6.13
C ASP A 38 2.50 2.34 7.19
N LEU A 39 1.34 2.93 6.88
CA LEU A 39 0.57 3.68 7.87
C LEU A 39 0.04 2.72 8.94
N PRO A 40 0.34 2.95 10.24
CA PRO A 40 -0.24 2.14 11.30
C PRO A 40 -1.76 2.29 11.27
N LEU A 41 -2.48 1.18 11.49
CA LEU A 41 -3.92 1.19 11.66
C LEU A 41 -4.32 2.32 12.63
N THR A 42 -5.32 3.09 12.25
CA THR A 42 -5.95 4.05 13.14
C THR A 42 -6.52 3.34 14.37
N PRO A 43 -6.73 4.05 15.49
CA PRO A 43 -7.33 3.45 16.68
C PRO A 43 -8.70 2.79 16.42
N GLU A 44 -9.47 3.33 15.47
CA GLU A 44 -10.75 2.80 15.03
C GLU A 44 -10.56 1.47 14.28
N GLU A 45 -9.70 1.44 13.25
CA GLU A 45 -9.39 0.22 12.51
C GLU A 45 -8.80 -0.89 13.39
N LEU A 46 -7.98 -0.52 14.38
CA LEU A 46 -7.44 -1.46 15.35
C LEU A 46 -8.52 -2.03 16.27
N THR A 47 -9.54 -1.24 16.59
CA THR A 47 -10.69 -1.68 17.40
C THR A 47 -11.57 -2.61 16.59
N ASP A 48 -11.92 -2.23 15.35
CA ASP A 48 -12.70 -3.04 14.42
C ASP A 48 -12.04 -4.41 14.16
N LEU A 49 -10.71 -4.42 13.99
CA LEU A 49 -9.96 -5.66 13.80
C LEU A 49 -10.08 -6.57 15.02
N LYS A 50 -9.97 -6.02 16.24
CA LYS A 50 -10.11 -6.81 17.48
C LYS A 50 -11.51 -7.36 17.66
N GLU A 51 -12.53 -6.57 17.37
CA GLU A 51 -13.93 -7.01 17.46
C GLU A 51 -14.22 -8.13 16.45
N ARG A 52 -13.72 -7.99 15.21
CA ARG A 52 -13.82 -9.04 14.19
C ARG A 52 -13.07 -10.30 14.56
N GLU A 53 -11.87 -10.20 15.15
CA GLU A 53 -11.15 -11.37 15.66
C GLU A 53 -11.94 -12.12 16.74
N VAL A 54 -12.63 -11.39 17.62
CA VAL A 54 -13.48 -11.98 18.67
C VAL A 54 -14.69 -12.67 18.05
N ALA A 55 -15.38 -12.04 17.09
CA ALA A 55 -16.50 -12.63 16.36
C ALA A 55 -16.11 -13.95 15.68
N VAL A 56 -14.96 -13.97 14.98
CA VAL A 56 -14.43 -15.20 14.35
C VAL A 56 -14.16 -16.30 15.39
N ARG A 57 -13.55 -15.96 16.54
CA ARG A 57 -13.31 -16.94 17.63
C ARG A 57 -14.61 -17.47 18.25
N GLN A 58 -15.67 -16.68 18.23
CA GLN A 58 -16.99 -17.07 18.72
C GLN A 58 -17.80 -17.87 17.68
N GLY A 59 -17.26 -18.05 16.47
CA GLY A 59 -17.94 -18.76 15.39
C GLY A 59 -18.88 -17.89 14.55
N GLU A 60 -18.83 -16.57 14.75
CA GLU A 60 -19.59 -15.58 13.97
C GLU A 60 -18.79 -15.20 12.71
N TYR A 61 -18.78 -16.12 11.73
CA TYR A 61 -18.19 -15.92 10.41
C TYR A 61 -19.02 -16.64 9.35
N LEU A 62 -18.90 -16.18 8.10
CA LEU A 62 -19.45 -16.88 6.94
C LEU A 62 -18.32 -17.58 6.20
N THR A 63 -18.59 -18.78 5.73
CA THR A 63 -17.79 -19.43 4.69
C THR A 63 -17.97 -18.71 3.35
N VAL A 64 -17.05 -18.94 2.42
CA VAL A 64 -17.10 -18.31 1.10
C VAL A 64 -18.38 -18.74 0.36
N GLU A 65 -18.79 -20.00 0.52
CA GLU A 65 -20.01 -20.55 -0.05
C GLU A 65 -21.28 -19.92 0.54
N GLU A 66 -21.29 -19.61 1.84
CA GLU A 66 -22.42 -18.92 2.49
C GLU A 66 -22.51 -17.46 2.04
N LEU A 67 -21.37 -16.79 1.89
CA LEU A 67 -21.31 -15.41 1.41
C LEU A 67 -21.82 -15.29 -0.04
N ASP A 68 -21.45 -16.24 -0.92
CA ASP A 68 -21.88 -16.27 -2.32
C ASP A 68 -23.42 -16.40 -2.43
N GLN A 69 -24.03 -17.21 -1.56
CA GLN A 69 -25.49 -17.35 -1.49
C GLN A 69 -26.19 -16.08 -0.99
N GLU A 70 -25.61 -15.36 -0.03
CA GLU A 70 -26.19 -14.10 0.47
C GLU A 70 -26.11 -12.96 -0.55
N LEU A 71 -25.05 -12.94 -1.37
CA LEU A 71 -24.84 -11.93 -2.41
C LEU A 71 -25.61 -12.21 -3.71
N GLY A 72 -26.37 -13.31 -3.75
CA GLY A 72 -27.23 -13.67 -4.88
C GLY A 72 -26.52 -14.39 -6.03
N GLY A 73 -25.48 -15.17 -5.72
CA GLY A 73 -24.84 -16.12 -6.62
C GLY A 73 -25.75 -17.26 -7.07
#